data_AF-V6LZU9-F1
#
_entry.id   AF-V6LZU9-F1
#
_cell.length_a   1.000
_cell.length_b   1.000
_cell.length_c   1.000
_cell.angle_alpha   90.00
_cell.angle_beta   90.00
_cell.angle_gamma   90.00
#
_symmetry.space_group_name_H-M   'P 1'
#
loop_
_entity.id
_entity.type
_entity.pdbx_description
1 polymer ?
#
loop_
_entity_poly.entity_id
_entity_poly.type
_entity_poly.pdbx_seq_one_letter_code
_entity_poly.pdbx_strand_id
1 'polypeptide(L)'
;MIQKFQEVFVQQIREIYKSEDPLPLLSIAALQLQKFQRQISDIQTAYERRQAQRLAQTSAIQLRSAKQAKLPQKQFEFASRKYLEQEKVFQNVQTIESIDQNVIQNIKDQDNMIIQDNIIKIRNCSNSTFIFTERKTIFFFQCENCQFLSFNISGAVFVENLTNCTIKGSCHQLRITDCQFLKIQVNVDGPVIENSKNISFFKPENYINGWNDVKDFSWLRLEENPNWFAKEKFDEN
;
A
#
# COMPACT_ATOMS: atom_id res chain seq x y z
N MET A 1 -8.83 -10.09 22.67
CA MET A 1 -9.32 -10.77 21.44
C MET A 1 -8.60 -10.23 20.20
N ILE A 2 -8.73 -8.93 19.89
CA ILE A 2 -8.16 -8.27 18.70
C ILE A 2 -6.64 -8.49 18.58
N GLN A 3 -5.88 -8.14 19.62
CA GLN A 3 -4.42 -8.26 19.62
C GLN A 3 -3.93 -9.71 19.43
N LYS A 4 -4.55 -10.66 20.14
CA LYS A 4 -4.26 -12.09 20.00
C LYS A 4 -4.56 -12.60 18.58
N PHE A 5 -5.65 -12.15 17.97
CA PHE A 5 -5.96 -12.50 16.58
C PHE A 5 -4.90 -11.95 15.62
N GLN A 6 -4.53 -10.68 15.77
CA GLN A 6 -3.50 -10.05 14.94
C GLN A 6 -2.17 -10.79 15.00
N GLU A 7 -1.67 -11.11 16.20
CA GLU A 7 -0.41 -11.82 16.40
C GLU A 7 -0.43 -13.21 15.74
N VAL A 8 -1.48 -14.00 15.99
CA VAL A 8 -1.62 -15.35 15.43
C VAL A 8 -1.76 -15.31 13.90
N PHE A 9 -2.60 -14.42 13.38
CA PHE A 9 -2.87 -14.33 11.95
C PHE A 9 -1.62 -13.92 11.17
N VAL A 10 -0.84 -12.98 11.71
CA VAL A 10 0.43 -12.57 11.11
C VAL A 10 1.42 -13.73 11.05
N GLN A 11 1.52 -14.54 12.10
CA GLN A 11 2.40 -15.71 12.08
C GLN A 11 1.95 -16.73 11.03
N GLN A 12 0.65 -16.96 10.88
CA GLN A 12 0.13 -17.86 9.85
C GLN A 12 0.43 -17.38 8.44
N ILE A 13 0.30 -16.07 8.18
CA ILE A 13 0.69 -15.49 6.88
C ILE A 13 2.17 -15.74 6.61
N ARG A 14 3.05 -15.59 7.60
CA ARG A 14 4.48 -15.90 7.46
C ARG A 14 4.73 -17.38 7.17
N GLU A 15 4.03 -18.28 7.83
CA GLU A 15 4.13 -19.72 7.56
C GLU A 15 3.66 -20.07 6.14
N ILE A 16 2.59 -19.44 5.65
CA ILE A 16 2.12 -19.60 4.26
C ILE A 16 3.20 -19.20 3.26
N TYR A 17 3.90 -18.09 3.49
CA TYR A 17 4.99 -17.65 2.61
C TYR A 17 6.22 -18.56 2.65
N LYS A 18 6.45 -19.28 3.75
CA LYS A 18 7.57 -20.23 3.89
C LYS A 18 7.23 -21.64 3.40
N SER A 19 5.96 -22.02 3.42
CA SER A 19 5.54 -23.37 3.05
C SER A 19 5.70 -23.66 1.55
N GLU A 20 6.10 -24.89 1.24
CA GLU A 20 6.07 -25.47 -0.10
C GLU A 20 4.65 -25.92 -0.48
N ASP A 21 3.86 -26.38 0.50
CA ASP A 21 2.42 -26.65 0.35
C ASP A 21 1.60 -25.64 1.19
N PRO A 22 1.15 -24.53 0.57
CA PRO A 22 0.46 -23.45 1.27
C PRO A 22 -1.04 -23.73 1.46
N LEU A 23 -1.61 -24.74 0.79
CA LEU A 23 -3.07 -24.94 0.73
C LEU A 23 -3.73 -25.18 2.10
N PRO A 24 -3.20 -26.06 2.97
CA PRO A 24 -3.79 -26.29 4.29
C PRO A 24 -3.73 -25.03 5.16
N LEU A 25 -2.61 -24.31 5.12
CA LEU A 25 -2.39 -23.09 5.91
C LEU A 25 -3.30 -21.94 5.45
N LEU A 26 -3.46 -21.76 4.13
CA LEU A 26 -4.40 -20.80 3.55
C LEU A 26 -5.84 -21.08 3.99
N SER A 27 -6.24 -22.36 4.00
CA SER A 27 -7.57 -22.78 4.47
C SER A 27 -7.78 -22.48 5.95
N ILE A 28 -6.79 -22.79 6.79
CA ILE A 28 -6.83 -22.49 8.23
C ILE A 28 -6.94 -20.99 8.48
N ALA A 29 -6.09 -20.18 7.82
CA ALA A 29 -6.12 -18.72 7.95
C ALA A 29 -7.48 -18.14 7.50
N ALA A 30 -8.04 -18.63 6.38
CA ALA A 30 -9.38 -18.22 5.92
C ALA A 30 -10.47 -18.51 6.97
N LEU A 31 -10.46 -19.72 7.55
CA LEU A 31 -11.39 -20.12 8.62
C LEU A 31 -11.25 -19.25 9.87
N GLN A 32 -10.01 -18.92 10.26
CA GLN A 32 -9.78 -18.05 11.42
C GLN A 32 -10.26 -16.62 11.18
N LEU A 33 -10.00 -16.05 9.99
CA LEU A 33 -10.50 -14.74 9.62
C LEU A 33 -12.03 -14.70 9.63
N GLN A 34 -12.69 -15.73 9.08
CA GLN A 34 -14.15 -15.82 9.10
C GLN A 34 -14.70 -15.90 10.53
N LYS A 35 -14.06 -16.67 11.42
CA LYS A 35 -14.43 -16.73 12.84
C LYS A 35 -14.28 -15.38 13.52
N PHE A 36 -13.17 -14.68 13.27
CA PHE A 36 -12.92 -13.36 13.83
C PHE A 36 -13.97 -12.35 13.35
N GLN A 37 -14.30 -12.33 12.05
CA GLN A 37 -15.35 -11.49 11.50
C GLN A 37 -16.71 -11.70 12.17
N ARG A 38 -17.06 -12.94 12.52
CA ARG A 38 -18.30 -13.22 13.28
C ARG A 38 -18.23 -12.65 14.70
N GLN A 39 -17.09 -12.78 15.38
CA GLN A 39 -16.92 -12.27 16.75
C GLN A 39 -16.96 -10.74 16.87
N ILE A 40 -16.79 -10.01 15.76
CA ILE A 40 -16.88 -8.55 15.75
C ILE A 40 -18.27 -8.05 16.19
N SER A 41 -19.35 -8.79 15.87
CA SER A 41 -20.70 -8.40 16.28
C SER A 41 -20.88 -8.36 17.80
N ASP A 42 -20.11 -9.17 18.51
CA ASP A 42 -20.21 -9.38 19.95
C ASP A 42 -19.45 -8.30 20.74
N ILE A 43 -18.65 -7.48 20.07
CA ILE A 43 -17.89 -6.38 20.68
C ILE A 43 -18.85 -5.24 21.04
N GLN A 44 -18.97 -4.95 22.33
CA GLN A 44 -19.93 -3.98 22.85
C GLN A 44 -19.56 -2.53 22.51
N THR A 45 -18.27 -2.19 22.48
CA THR A 45 -17.85 -0.80 22.24
C THR A 45 -17.73 -0.50 20.74
N ALA A 46 -18.28 0.63 20.32
CA ALA A 46 -18.20 1.06 18.91
C ALA A 46 -16.74 1.30 18.46
N TYR A 47 -15.88 1.75 19.38
CA TYR A 47 -14.46 1.98 19.10
C TYR A 47 -13.71 0.67 18.81
N GLU A 48 -13.79 -0.32 19.69
CA GLU A 48 -13.12 -1.61 19.48
C GLU A 48 -13.70 -2.35 18.28
N ARG A 49 -15.00 -2.19 18.02
CA ARG A 49 -15.64 -2.75 16.82
C ARG A 49 -15.03 -2.17 15.53
N ARG A 50 -14.83 -0.85 15.46
CA ARG A 50 -14.17 -0.21 14.31
C ARG A 50 -12.72 -0.68 14.15
N GLN A 51 -11.97 -0.82 15.25
CA GLN A 51 -10.60 -1.34 15.22
C GLN A 51 -10.57 -2.79 14.72
N ALA A 52 -11.46 -3.65 15.21
CA ALA A 52 -11.57 -5.04 14.77
C ALA A 52 -11.97 -5.15 13.29
N GLN A 53 -12.86 -4.28 12.80
CA GLN A 53 -13.23 -4.22 11.39
C GLN A 53 -12.06 -3.84 10.48
N ARG A 54 -11.28 -2.83 10.85
CA ARG A 54 -10.07 -2.42 10.11
C ARG A 54 -9.04 -3.55 10.07
N LEU A 55 -8.83 -4.23 11.20
CA LEU A 55 -7.94 -5.38 11.27
C LEU A 55 -8.42 -6.51 10.36
N ALA A 56 -9.72 -6.85 10.40
CA ALA A 56 -10.28 -7.89 9.54
C ALA A 56 -10.15 -7.56 8.04
N GLN A 57 -10.33 -6.30 7.64
CA GLN A 57 -10.10 -5.84 6.27
C GLN A 57 -8.64 -6.01 5.86
N THR A 58 -7.71 -5.56 6.71
CA THR A 58 -6.26 -5.69 6.47
C THR A 58 -5.83 -7.15 6.36
N SER A 59 -6.29 -8.00 7.27
CA SER A 59 -6.04 -9.45 7.25
C SER A 59 -6.61 -10.13 6.00
N ALA A 60 -7.78 -9.71 5.53
CA ALA A 60 -8.37 -10.22 4.29
C ALA A 60 -7.50 -9.91 3.06
N ILE A 61 -6.96 -8.68 3.01
CA ILE A 61 -6.04 -8.26 1.95
C ILE A 61 -4.76 -9.10 2.01
N GLN A 62 -4.14 -9.23 3.19
CA GLN A 62 -2.92 -10.02 3.38
C GLN A 62 -3.10 -11.48 2.94
N LEU A 63 -4.23 -12.11 3.28
CA LEU A 63 -4.52 -13.48 2.88
C LEU A 63 -4.71 -13.61 1.37
N ARG A 64 -5.39 -12.65 0.74
CA ARG A 64 -5.57 -12.61 -0.72
C ARG A 64 -4.22 -12.48 -1.43
N SER A 65 -3.35 -11.60 -0.96
CA SER A 65 -2.00 -11.43 -1.49
C SER A 65 -1.15 -12.70 -1.32
N ALA A 66 -1.18 -13.32 -0.13
CA ALA A 66 -0.47 -14.57 0.12
C ALA A 66 -0.95 -15.70 -0.79
N LYS A 67 -2.27 -15.81 -0.99
CA LYS A 67 -2.86 -16.76 -1.94
C LYS A 67 -2.40 -16.50 -3.37
N GLN A 68 -2.40 -15.25 -3.83
CA GLN A 68 -1.97 -14.91 -5.19
C GLN A 68 -0.48 -15.17 -5.42
N ALA A 69 0.37 -14.88 -4.43
CA ALA A 69 1.80 -15.09 -4.52
C ALA A 69 2.18 -16.59 -4.56
N LYS A 70 1.49 -17.42 -3.75
CA LYS A 70 1.80 -18.85 -3.61
C LYS A 70 1.01 -19.75 -4.55
N LEU A 71 -0.18 -19.33 -4.95
CA LEU A 71 -1.06 -20.02 -5.88
C LEU A 71 -1.52 -19.01 -6.93
N PRO A 72 -0.61 -18.53 -7.80
CA PRO A 72 -1.00 -17.66 -8.90
C PRO A 72 -2.02 -18.42 -9.74
N GLN A 73 -3.28 -17.96 -9.72
CA GLN A 73 -4.29 -18.56 -10.56
C GLN A 73 -3.85 -18.35 -12.00
N LYS A 74 -3.78 -19.43 -12.77
CA LYS A 74 -3.76 -19.33 -14.22
C LYS A 74 -4.97 -18.47 -14.59
N GLN A 75 -4.71 -17.30 -15.16
CA GLN A 75 -5.78 -16.57 -15.83
C GLN A 75 -6.33 -17.57 -16.86
N PHE A 76 -7.63 -17.83 -16.81
CA PHE A 76 -8.29 -18.61 -17.84
C PHE A 76 -8.17 -17.80 -19.13
N GLU A 77 -7.12 -18.08 -19.90
CA GLU A 77 -7.05 -17.68 -21.29
C GLU A 77 -8.12 -18.48 -22.01
N PHE A 78 -9.25 -17.83 -22.26
CA PHE A 78 -10.16 -18.30 -23.30
C PHE A 78 -9.32 -18.40 -24.57
N ALA A 79 -9.26 -19.59 -25.17
CA ALA A 79 -8.55 -19.87 -26.41
C ALA A 79 -9.10 -19.01 -27.55
N SER A 80 -8.70 -17.74 -27.59
CA SER A 80 -8.93 -16.86 -28.71
C SER A 80 -7.79 -17.08 -29.69
N ARG A 81 -8.11 -17.88 -30.71
CA ARG A 81 -7.56 -17.91 -32.07
C ARG A 81 -6.05 -17.68 -32.20
N LYS A 82 -5.36 -18.78 -32.55
CA LYS A 82 -4.04 -18.84 -33.22
C LYS A 82 -3.67 -17.55 -33.94
N TYR A 83 -2.68 -16.81 -33.44
CA TYR A 83 -1.82 -15.96 -34.26
C TYR A 83 -0.43 -15.82 -33.62
N LEU A 84 0.54 -16.38 -34.34
CA LEU A 84 2.00 -16.12 -34.39
C LEU A 84 2.83 -16.19 -33.10
N GLU A 85 3.67 -17.23 -33.09
CA GLU A 85 4.87 -17.36 -32.27
C GLU A 85 5.74 -16.10 -32.38
N GLN A 86 5.93 -15.43 -31.25
CA GLN A 86 7.12 -14.63 -30.98
C GLN A 86 7.64 -15.09 -29.63
N GLU A 87 8.89 -15.58 -29.64
CA GLU A 87 9.63 -15.99 -28.45
C GLU A 87 9.66 -14.83 -27.45
N LYS A 88 8.84 -14.90 -26.41
CA LYS A 88 9.00 -14.04 -25.23
C LYS A 88 10.01 -14.70 -24.30
N VAL A 89 11.23 -14.16 -24.38
CA VAL A 89 12.27 -14.18 -23.36
C VAL A 89 11.66 -14.23 -21.95
N PHE A 90 12.02 -15.24 -21.17
CA PHE A 90 11.71 -15.32 -19.75
C PHE A 90 12.24 -14.06 -19.05
N GLN A 91 11.35 -13.15 -18.64
CA GLN A 91 11.72 -12.02 -17.80
C GLN A 91 11.49 -12.34 -16.32
N ASN A 92 12.62 -12.43 -15.63
CA ASN A 92 12.91 -12.22 -14.21
C ASN A 92 11.85 -12.62 -13.16
N VAL A 93 12.26 -13.58 -12.33
CA VAL A 93 11.70 -13.89 -11.02
C VAL A 93 11.57 -12.58 -10.22
N GLN A 94 10.34 -12.18 -9.89
CA GLN A 94 10.06 -11.09 -8.97
C GLN A 94 10.58 -11.51 -7.58
N THR A 95 11.66 -10.91 -7.10
CA THR A 95 12.14 -11.15 -5.73
C THR A 95 11.16 -10.47 -4.79
N ILE A 96 10.33 -11.27 -4.12
CA ILE A 96 9.42 -10.82 -3.06
C ILE A 96 10.15 -11.04 -1.74
N GLU A 97 10.39 -9.97 -1.00
CA GLU A 97 10.99 -10.02 0.32
C GLU A 97 9.95 -9.63 1.37
N SER A 98 9.75 -10.51 2.35
CA SER A 98 8.93 -10.22 3.52
C SER A 98 9.83 -9.71 4.64
N ILE A 99 9.79 -8.41 4.90
CA ILE A 99 10.47 -7.79 6.05
C ILE A 99 9.39 -7.42 7.06
N ASP A 100 9.30 -8.23 8.12
CA ASP A 100 8.23 -8.18 9.12
C ASP A 100 6.83 -8.48 8.54
N GLN A 101 5.86 -7.57 8.69
CA GLN A 101 4.52 -7.66 8.08
C GLN A 101 4.45 -6.93 6.73
N ASN A 102 5.53 -6.28 6.31
CA ASN A 102 5.58 -5.53 5.06
C ASN A 102 5.94 -6.47 3.91
N VAL A 103 5.30 -6.27 2.77
CA VAL A 103 5.59 -7.02 1.54
C VAL A 103 6.28 -6.07 0.58
N ILE A 104 7.44 -6.46 0.12
CA ILE A 104 8.28 -5.67 -0.78
C ILE A 104 8.53 -6.49 -2.04
N GLN A 105 8.41 -5.85 -3.20
CA GLN A 105 8.66 -6.46 -4.48
C GLN A 105 9.68 -5.64 -5.27
N ASN A 106 10.62 -6.32 -5.93
CA ASN A 106 11.60 -5.74 -6.85
C ASN A 106 12.53 -4.68 -6.21
N ILE A 107 12.95 -4.89 -4.96
CA ILE A 107 14.07 -4.12 -4.40
C ILE A 107 15.38 -4.70 -4.95
N LYS A 108 16.26 -3.82 -5.43
CA LYS A 108 17.62 -4.19 -5.82
C LYS A 108 18.60 -4.17 -4.65
N ASP A 109 18.40 -3.26 -3.68
CA ASP A 109 19.29 -3.07 -2.53
C ASP A 109 18.48 -2.88 -1.23
N GLN A 110 18.61 -3.78 -0.25
CA GLN A 110 17.89 -3.70 1.03
C GLN A 110 18.38 -2.57 1.95
N ASP A 111 19.63 -2.10 1.79
CA ASP A 111 20.26 -1.02 2.57
C ASP A 111 19.61 0.37 2.38
N ASN A 112 18.70 0.42 1.40
CA ASN A 112 17.89 1.56 1.06
C ASN A 112 16.61 1.67 1.91
N MET A 113 16.39 0.72 2.81
CA MET A 113 15.28 0.77 3.75
C MET A 113 15.76 0.69 5.19
N ILE A 114 15.29 1.62 6.02
CA ILE A 114 15.51 1.63 7.46
C ILE A 114 14.15 1.48 8.13
N ILE A 115 13.96 0.37 8.84
CA ILE A 115 12.77 0.12 9.66
C ILE A 115 13.21 0.18 11.12
N GLN A 116 12.66 1.14 11.87
CA GLN A 116 12.88 1.30 13.30
C GLN A 116 11.52 1.48 13.97
N ASP A 117 11.07 0.54 14.81
CA ASP A 117 9.79 0.53 15.54
C ASP A 117 8.62 1.29 14.87
N ASN A 118 8.56 2.61 15.04
CA ASN A 118 7.47 3.48 14.59
C ASN A 118 7.74 4.24 13.28
N ILE A 119 8.95 4.15 12.73
CA ILE A 119 9.44 4.89 11.59
C ILE A 119 9.90 3.93 10.49
N ILE A 120 9.48 4.19 9.26
CA ILE A 120 10.05 3.59 8.05
C ILE A 120 10.68 4.70 7.22
N LYS A 121 11.91 4.48 6.76
CA LYS A 121 12.57 5.32 5.76
C LYS A 121 12.93 4.49 4.55
N ILE A 122 12.60 4.99 3.37
CA ILE A 122 12.91 4.35 2.08
C ILE A 122 13.59 5.40 1.23
N ARG A 123 14.75 5.04 0.69
CA ARG A 123 15.58 5.93 -0.11
C ARG A 123 16.07 5.24 -1.38
N ASN A 124 16.32 5.96 -2.46
CA ASN A 124 17.07 5.45 -3.61
C ASN A 124 16.49 4.15 -4.22
N CYS A 125 15.17 4.00 -4.24
CA CYS A 125 14.52 2.84 -4.83
C CYS A 125 13.93 3.17 -6.19
N SER A 126 14.05 2.23 -7.14
CA SER A 126 13.51 2.39 -8.49
C SER A 126 12.79 1.13 -8.96
N ASN A 127 11.63 1.30 -9.59
CA ASN A 127 10.81 0.21 -10.13
C ASN A 127 10.39 -0.82 -9.07
N SER A 128 10.14 -0.36 -7.85
CA SER A 128 9.81 -1.21 -6.70
C SER A 128 8.39 -0.97 -6.20
N THR A 129 7.77 -2.01 -5.68
CA THR A 129 6.44 -1.93 -5.05
C THR A 129 6.57 -2.28 -3.58
N PHE A 130 6.03 -1.40 -2.74
CA PHE A 130 6.07 -1.53 -1.29
C PHE A 130 4.67 -1.57 -0.72
N ILE A 131 4.42 -2.52 0.16
CA ILE A 131 3.16 -2.69 0.88
C ILE A 131 3.48 -2.67 2.37
N PHE A 132 2.97 -1.67 3.07
CA PHE A 132 3.28 -1.44 4.48
C PHE A 132 2.14 -1.83 5.41
N THR A 133 2.48 -2.17 6.65
CA THR A 133 1.50 -2.20 7.75
C THR A 133 1.60 -0.95 8.63
N GLU A 134 0.78 -0.88 9.68
CA GLU A 134 0.64 0.32 10.50
C GLU A 134 1.95 0.77 11.14
N ARG A 135 2.25 2.07 10.97
CA ARG A 135 3.39 2.78 11.55
C ARG A 135 2.98 4.19 11.96
N LYS A 136 3.82 4.90 12.72
CA LYS A 136 3.56 6.31 13.09
C LYS A 136 4.07 7.29 12.04
N THR A 137 5.20 6.99 11.42
CA THR A 137 5.82 7.92 10.46
C THR A 137 6.50 7.16 9.34
N ILE A 138 6.35 7.67 8.12
CA ILE A 138 7.04 7.14 6.95
C ILE A 138 7.73 8.26 6.18
N PHE A 139 8.94 7.98 5.70
CA PHE A 139 9.70 8.83 4.80
C PHE A 139 9.95 8.07 3.48
N PHE A 140 9.53 8.66 2.37
CA PHE A 140 9.89 8.25 1.02
C PHE A 140 10.82 9.30 0.44
N PHE A 141 12.03 8.90 0.07
CA PHE A 141 13.08 9.82 -0.39
C PHE A 141 13.72 9.31 -1.68
N GLN A 142 13.96 10.17 -2.67
CA GLN A 142 14.77 9.81 -3.86
C GLN A 142 14.31 8.51 -4.56
N CYS A 143 13.01 8.37 -4.81
CA CYS A 143 12.45 7.16 -5.42
C CYS A 143 11.86 7.44 -6.79
N GLU A 144 11.98 6.50 -7.72
CA GLU A 144 11.53 6.65 -9.11
C GLU A 144 10.74 5.45 -9.60
N ASN A 145 9.60 5.66 -10.27
CA ASN A 145 8.79 4.56 -10.82
C ASN A 145 8.35 3.54 -9.75
N CYS A 146 8.12 4.01 -8.51
CA CYS A 146 7.79 3.17 -7.36
C CYS A 146 6.30 3.25 -7.00
N GLN A 147 5.79 2.20 -6.37
CA GLN A 147 4.44 2.14 -5.84
C GLN A 147 4.47 1.93 -4.32
N PHE A 148 3.89 2.86 -3.58
CA PHE A 148 3.79 2.82 -2.12
C PHE A 148 2.34 2.59 -1.73
N LEU A 149 1.99 1.37 -1.35
CA LEU A 149 0.62 0.91 -1.23
C LEU A 149 0.25 0.54 0.21
N SER A 150 -1.05 0.65 0.48
CA SER A 150 -1.74 0.04 1.62
C SER A 150 -1.22 0.41 3.01
N PHE A 151 -0.63 1.59 3.19
CA PHE A 151 -0.25 2.08 4.52
C PHE A 151 -1.44 2.68 5.28
N ASN A 152 -1.51 2.44 6.58
CA ASN A 152 -2.36 3.19 7.51
C ASN A 152 -1.48 3.80 8.61
N ILE A 153 -1.24 5.10 8.51
CA ILE A 153 -0.24 5.81 9.31
C ILE A 153 -0.94 6.71 10.32
N SER A 154 -0.67 6.46 11.59
CA SER A 154 -1.24 7.24 12.71
C SER A 154 -0.58 8.61 12.90
N GLY A 155 0.39 8.96 12.06
CA GLY A 155 1.08 10.24 12.07
C GLY A 155 1.36 10.76 10.66
N ALA A 156 2.61 11.16 10.41
CA ALA A 156 2.99 11.88 9.19
C ALA A 156 3.63 10.98 8.12
N VAL A 157 3.35 11.29 6.86
CA VAL A 157 4.05 10.78 5.69
C VAL A 157 4.79 11.94 5.05
N PHE A 158 6.10 11.78 4.90
CA PHE A 158 6.98 12.73 4.24
C PHE A 158 7.44 12.14 2.91
N VAL A 159 7.23 12.89 1.84
CA VAL A 159 7.55 12.48 0.47
C VAL A 159 8.48 13.53 -0.10
N GLU A 160 9.69 13.13 -0.47
CA GLU A 160 10.71 14.07 -0.92
C GLU A 160 11.47 13.50 -2.11
N ASN A 161 11.60 14.30 -3.18
CA ASN A 161 12.36 13.93 -4.38
C ASN A 161 11.88 12.60 -5.00
N LEU A 162 10.57 12.47 -5.18
CA LEU A 162 9.96 11.34 -5.90
C LEU A 162 9.57 11.73 -7.32
N THR A 163 9.79 10.82 -8.27
CA THR A 163 9.38 10.99 -9.66
C THR A 163 8.58 9.78 -10.16
N ASN A 164 7.46 10.03 -10.84
CA ASN A 164 6.61 8.99 -11.44
C ASN A 164 6.20 7.89 -10.45
N CYS A 165 5.82 8.26 -9.23
CA CYS A 165 5.43 7.32 -8.19
C CYS A 165 3.93 7.32 -7.91
N THR A 166 3.41 6.18 -7.46
CA THR A 166 2.04 6.04 -6.97
C THR A 166 2.04 5.85 -5.46
N ILE A 167 1.19 6.59 -4.75
CA ILE A 167 1.07 6.53 -3.29
C ILE A 167 -0.40 6.29 -2.93
N LYS A 168 -0.70 5.17 -2.27
CA LYS A 168 -2.06 4.80 -1.81
C LYS A 168 -2.06 4.44 -0.32
N GLY A 169 -2.93 5.05 0.47
CA GLY A 169 -3.02 4.74 1.91
C GLY A 169 -3.84 5.73 2.72
N SER A 170 -3.49 5.88 4.00
CA SER A 170 -4.12 6.80 4.95
C SER A 170 -3.07 7.37 5.89
N CYS A 171 -3.15 8.65 6.21
CA CYS A 171 -2.27 9.29 7.18
C CYS A 171 -2.92 10.51 7.86
N HIS A 172 -2.36 10.97 8.98
CA HIS A 172 -2.83 12.20 9.63
C HIS A 172 -2.25 13.45 8.96
N GLN A 173 -1.02 13.39 8.45
CA GLN A 173 -0.37 14.50 7.75
C GLN A 173 0.39 13.98 6.53
N LEU A 174 0.25 14.65 5.40
CA LEU A 174 0.99 14.36 4.17
C LEU A 174 1.75 15.62 3.75
N ARG A 175 3.08 15.50 3.67
CA ARG A 175 3.96 16.58 3.17
C ARG A 175 4.75 16.07 1.98
N ILE A 176 4.70 16.81 0.88
CA ILE A 176 5.34 16.47 -0.39
C ILE A 176 6.26 17.62 -0.80
N THR A 177 7.53 17.33 -1.03
CA THR A 177 8.54 18.33 -1.39
C THR A 177 9.37 17.84 -2.57
N ASP A 178 9.70 18.73 -3.52
CA ASP A 178 10.58 18.43 -4.66
C ASP A 178 10.13 17.22 -5.52
N CYS A 179 8.82 17.01 -5.69
CA CYS A 179 8.29 15.83 -6.38
C CYS A 179 7.69 16.14 -7.75
N GLN A 180 7.69 15.14 -8.64
CA GLN A 180 7.07 15.27 -9.97
C GLN A 180 6.28 14.03 -10.39
N PHE A 181 5.17 14.25 -11.09
CA PHE A 181 4.35 13.18 -11.70
C PHE A 181 3.87 12.14 -10.67
N LEU A 182 3.29 12.60 -9.57
CA LEU A 182 2.78 11.70 -8.54
C LEU A 182 1.29 11.41 -8.73
N LYS A 183 0.91 10.15 -8.50
CA LYS A 183 -0.49 9.74 -8.34
C LYS A 183 -0.76 9.43 -6.86
N ILE A 184 -1.57 10.26 -6.21
CA ILE A 184 -1.82 10.19 -4.76
C ILE A 184 -3.27 9.80 -4.50
N GLN A 185 -3.52 8.67 -3.85
CA GLN A 185 -4.84 8.28 -3.35
C GLN A 185 -4.74 8.00 -1.85
N VAL A 186 -4.67 9.08 -1.06
CA VAL A 186 -4.42 9.01 0.38
C VAL A 186 -5.55 9.67 1.15
N ASN A 187 -6.08 8.98 2.16
CA ASN A 187 -7.01 9.61 3.11
C ASN A 187 -6.23 10.47 4.10
N VAL A 188 -6.34 11.79 3.95
CA VAL A 188 -5.63 12.79 4.74
C VAL A 188 -6.41 14.12 4.67
N ASP A 189 -6.25 14.95 5.68
CA ASP A 189 -6.81 16.30 5.71
C ASP A 189 -5.74 17.33 5.37
N GLY A 190 -6.00 18.19 4.38
CA GLY A 190 -5.13 19.28 3.98
C GLY A 190 -3.68 18.89 3.64
N PRO A 191 -3.42 18.10 2.58
CA PRO A 191 -2.06 17.81 2.13
C PRO A 191 -1.26 19.08 1.90
N VAL A 192 0.03 19.07 2.23
CA VAL A 192 0.94 20.18 1.93
C VAL A 192 1.91 19.76 0.85
N ILE A 193 2.06 20.59 -0.18
CA ILE A 193 3.07 20.43 -1.23
C ILE A 193 3.99 21.64 -1.29
N GLU A 194 5.24 21.41 -1.69
CA GLU A 194 6.24 22.45 -1.92
C GLU A 194 7.17 22.03 -3.06
N ASN A 195 7.53 22.98 -3.92
CA ASN A 195 8.41 22.82 -5.08
C ASN A 195 8.11 21.56 -5.93
N SER A 196 6.84 21.22 -6.05
CA SER A 196 6.36 19.98 -6.67
C SER A 196 5.46 20.29 -7.86
N LYS A 197 5.42 19.42 -8.86
CA LYS A 197 4.64 19.65 -10.11
C LYS A 197 3.97 18.37 -10.60
N ASN A 198 2.87 18.52 -11.34
CA ASN A 198 2.10 17.40 -11.88
C ASN A 198 1.66 16.39 -10.82
N ILE A 199 1.16 16.88 -9.68
CA ILE A 199 0.69 16.03 -8.59
C ILE A 199 -0.81 15.78 -8.75
N SER A 200 -1.20 14.56 -9.10
CA SER A 200 -2.61 14.18 -9.20
C SER A 200 -3.07 13.57 -7.88
N PHE A 201 -3.96 14.26 -7.18
CA PHE A 201 -4.68 13.70 -6.04
C PHE A 201 -5.99 13.06 -6.51
N PHE A 202 -6.25 11.86 -6.02
CA PHE A 202 -7.40 11.04 -6.35
C PHE A 202 -8.25 10.80 -5.12
N LYS A 203 -9.56 10.79 -5.31
CA LYS A 203 -10.52 10.50 -4.24
C LYS A 203 -10.25 9.13 -3.59
N PRO A 204 -10.03 9.09 -2.26
CA PRO A 204 -9.93 7.84 -1.52
C PRO A 204 -11.27 7.11 -1.45
N GLU A 205 -11.25 5.77 -1.44
CA GLU A 205 -12.48 4.94 -1.40
C GLU A 205 -13.34 5.19 -0.15
N ASN A 206 -12.69 5.36 1.01
CA ASN A 206 -13.34 5.65 2.29
C ASN A 206 -13.08 7.11 2.68
N TYR A 207 -13.73 8.03 1.97
CA TYR A 207 -13.57 9.47 2.13
C TYR A 207 -14.05 9.95 3.51
N ILE A 208 -13.15 10.56 4.27
CA ILE A 208 -13.47 11.19 5.57
C ILE A 208 -12.99 12.65 5.61
N ASN A 209 -11.94 12.99 4.86
CA ASN A 209 -11.13 14.20 5.08
C ASN A 209 -10.91 15.02 3.79
N GLY A 210 -10.40 16.25 3.93
CA GLY A 210 -10.10 17.18 2.83
C GLY A 210 -8.86 16.83 2.01
N TRP A 211 -8.87 15.67 1.33
CA TRP A 211 -7.76 15.23 0.48
C TRP A 211 -7.47 16.19 -0.69
N ASN A 212 -8.48 16.97 -1.10
CA ASN A 212 -8.39 17.95 -2.18
C ASN A 212 -8.19 19.39 -1.67
N ASP A 213 -8.07 19.61 -0.35
CA ASP A 213 -7.71 20.91 0.24
C ASP A 213 -6.18 21.08 0.27
N VAL A 214 -5.55 20.96 -0.90
CA VAL A 214 -4.08 20.90 -1.01
C VAL A 214 -3.50 22.31 -0.85
N LYS A 215 -2.57 22.44 0.10
CA LYS A 215 -1.82 23.68 0.36
C LYS A 215 -0.48 23.63 -0.35
N ASP A 216 -0.29 24.46 -1.35
CA ASP A 216 0.98 24.57 -2.05
C ASP A 216 1.76 25.81 -1.58
N PHE A 217 2.85 25.58 -0.86
CA PHE A 217 3.66 26.65 -0.30
C PHE A 217 4.55 27.33 -1.35
N SER A 218 4.69 26.75 -2.53
CA SER A 218 5.38 27.36 -3.67
C SER A 218 4.45 28.18 -4.56
N TRP A 219 3.14 28.19 -4.30
CA TRP A 219 2.16 28.94 -5.08
C TRP A 219 1.38 29.93 -4.21
N LEU A 220 1.91 31.15 -4.07
CA LEU A 220 1.31 32.23 -3.29
C LEU A 220 0.33 33.11 -4.10
N ARG A 221 -0.01 32.71 -5.32
CA ARG A 221 -0.84 33.49 -6.25
C ARG A 221 -2.33 33.17 -6.05
N LEU A 222 -3.19 34.11 -6.44
CA LEU A 222 -4.65 33.95 -6.42
C LEU A 222 -5.19 33.10 -7.59
N GLU A 223 -4.38 32.94 -8.64
CA GLU A 223 -4.72 32.13 -9.81
C GLU A 223 -4.79 30.64 -9.46
N GLU A 224 -5.50 29.88 -10.30
CA GLU A 224 -5.57 28.42 -10.18
C GLU A 224 -4.15 27.83 -10.12
N ASN A 225 -3.96 26.91 -9.18
CA ASN A 225 -2.66 26.30 -8.96
C ASN A 225 -2.36 25.25 -10.05
N PRO A 226 -1.33 25.42 -10.88
CA PRO A 226 -1.01 24.50 -11.97
C PRO A 226 -0.22 23.26 -11.53
N ASN A 227 0.24 23.21 -10.28
CA ASN A 227 1.17 22.19 -9.80
C ASN A 227 0.46 20.89 -9.41
N TRP A 228 -0.83 20.93 -9.11
CA TRP A 228 -1.59 19.78 -8.65
C TRP A 228 -3.02 19.77 -9.21
N PHE A 229 -3.63 18.58 -9.21
CA PHE A 229 -4.96 18.35 -9.77
C PHE A 229 -5.76 17.42 -8.86
N ALA A 230 -7.03 17.73 -8.62
CA ALA A 230 -7.98 16.81 -7.99
C ALA A 230 -8.70 15.97 -9.05
N LYS A 231 -8.82 14.65 -8.81
CA LYS A 231 -9.47 13.69 -9.71
C LYS A 231 -10.37 12.72 -8.94
N GLU A 232 -11.52 12.38 -9.52
CA GLU A 232 -12.49 11.49 -8.85
C GLU A 232 -12.14 9.99 -8.95
N LYS A 233 -11.49 9.57 -10.04
CA LYS A 233 -11.19 8.16 -10.30
C LYS A 233 -9.69 7.96 -10.50
N PHE A 234 -9.17 6.91 -9.88
CA PHE A 234 -7.78 6.51 -10.05
C PHE A 234 -7.58 5.87 -11.43
N ASP A 235 -6.79 6.49 -12.30
CA ASP A 235 -6.49 5.96 -13.62
C ASP A 235 -5.32 4.97 -13.52
N GLU A 236 -5.65 3.67 -13.62
CA GLU A 236 -4.70 2.56 -13.79
C GLU A 236 -4.21 2.48 -15.24
N ASN A 237 -3.58 3.57 -15.72
CA ASN A 237 -2.68 3.49 -16.87
C ASN A 237 -1.32 3.00 -16.42
#